data_AF-A0A7S7QFU1-F1
#
_entry.id   AF-A0A7S7QFU1-F1
#
_cell.length_a   1.000
_cell.length_b   1.000
_cell.length_c   1.000
_cell.angle_alpha   90.00
_cell.angle_beta   90.00
_cell.angle_gamma   90.00
#
_symmetry.space_group_name_H-M   'P 1'
#
loop_
_entity.id
_entity.type
_entity.pdbx_description
1 polymer ?
#
loop_
_entity_poly.entity_id
_entity_poly.type
_entity_poly.pdbx_seq_one_letter_code
_entity_poly.pdbx_strand_id
1 'polypeptide(L)'
;MGMYHLLRRLDTSRKQIAEHSIYRNLESVDDIRIFMEHHVFAVWDFMSLLKSLQKALTCVEVPWVPVGTPRLRRLINEIVLEEETDEVEGVPVSHYELYHRAMTEIGADTRPIDTMIGAVARGMPVGEAISSCGAPVGARAFVDKTFELIASGKTHVIASAFTFGREEPIPDMFRTLVGSLQKQHGDRLKTFITYLDRHIGLDEDHHAPMAVEMLAELCGSDDEKWGEATRAAIAALTARHSLWSTVVSEVSLARMGIPKLRATG
;
A
#
# COMPACT_ATOMS: atom_id res chain seq x y z
N MET A 1 -15.34 14.04 18.78
CA MET A 1 -14.12 13.79 19.59
C MET A 1 -13.32 12.58 19.10
N GLY A 2 -13.95 11.50 18.63
CA GLY A 2 -13.26 10.27 18.18
C GLY A 2 -12.09 10.50 17.20
N MET A 3 -12.30 11.23 16.10
CA MET A 3 -11.23 11.54 15.14
C MET A 3 -10.03 12.25 15.79
N TYR A 4 -10.27 13.25 16.64
CA TYR A 4 -9.20 13.97 17.34
C TYR A 4 -8.38 13.03 18.25
N HIS A 5 -9.03 12.14 18.99
CA HIS A 5 -8.33 11.16 19.84
C HIS A 5 -7.56 10.14 19.02
N LEU A 6 -8.13 9.69 17.89
CA LEU A 6 -7.45 8.79 16.97
C LEU A 6 -6.17 9.46 16.45
N LEU A 7 -6.26 10.65 15.86
CA LEU A 7 -5.12 11.37 15.29
C LEU A 7 -4.00 11.57 16.33
N ARG A 8 -4.33 12.00 17.54
CA ARG A 8 -3.35 12.12 18.63
C ARG A 8 -2.65 10.82 19.00
N ARG A 9 -3.33 9.68 18.88
CA ARG A 9 -2.73 8.37 19.13
C ARG A 9 -1.85 7.90 17.97
N LEU A 10 -2.02 8.46 16.78
CA LEU A 10 -1.18 8.17 15.62
C LEU A 10 0.09 9.02 15.57
N ASP A 11 0.17 10.16 16.27
CA ASP A 11 1.29 11.11 16.20
C ASP A 11 2.67 10.43 16.26
N THR A 12 2.87 9.49 17.19
CA THR A 12 4.14 8.76 17.31
C THR A 12 4.43 7.91 16.08
N SER A 13 3.47 7.10 15.64
CA SER A 13 3.64 6.22 14.48
C SER A 13 3.82 7.03 13.18
N ARG A 14 3.06 8.12 13.00
CA ARG A 14 3.20 9.01 11.85
C ARG A 14 4.58 9.67 11.81
N LYS A 15 5.07 10.13 12.96
CA LYS A 15 6.43 10.67 13.07
C LYS A 15 7.49 9.62 12.72
N GLN A 16 7.35 8.39 13.21
CA GLN A 16 8.27 7.30 12.87
C GLN A 16 8.28 6.97 11.38
N ILE A 17 7.13 7.01 10.72
CA ILE A 17 7.04 6.84 9.26
C ILE A 17 7.72 8.02 8.54
N ALA A 18 7.40 9.26 8.90
CA ALA A 18 7.97 10.46 8.28
C ALA A 18 9.50 10.56 8.44
N GLU A 19 10.04 10.12 9.57
CA GLU A 19 11.47 10.19 9.88
C GLU A 19 12.23 8.87 9.58
N HIS A 20 11.54 7.90 8.97
CA HIS A 20 12.07 6.54 8.79
C HIS A 20 13.42 6.54 8.07
N SER A 21 14.33 5.65 8.49
CA SER A 21 15.71 5.61 7.97
C SER A 21 15.79 5.26 6.48
N ILE A 22 14.74 4.64 5.92
CA ILE A 22 14.68 4.24 4.51
C ILE A 22 15.02 5.39 3.55
N TYR A 23 14.56 6.61 3.84
CA TYR A 23 14.80 7.78 2.97
C TYR A 23 16.28 8.16 2.84
N ARG A 24 17.13 7.68 3.74
CA ARG A 24 18.58 7.93 3.75
C ARG A 24 19.42 6.71 3.38
N ASN A 25 18.80 5.55 3.15
CA ASN A 25 19.51 4.28 2.93
C ASN A 25 19.36 3.72 1.50
N LEU A 26 18.49 4.28 0.66
CA LEU A 26 18.39 3.87 -0.76
C LEU A 26 19.27 4.78 -1.63
N GLU A 27 20.50 4.37 -1.91
CA GLU A 27 21.52 5.24 -2.57
C GLU A 27 21.90 4.76 -3.98
N SER A 28 21.35 3.63 -4.42
CA SER A 28 21.68 3.01 -5.71
C SER A 28 20.47 2.35 -6.35
N VAL A 29 20.56 2.05 -7.64
CA VAL A 29 19.54 1.27 -8.36
C VAL A 29 19.32 -0.11 -7.73
N ASP A 30 20.37 -0.73 -7.18
CA ASP A 30 20.24 -2.03 -6.50
C ASP A 30 19.44 -1.92 -5.20
N ASP A 31 19.60 -0.84 -4.45
CA ASP A 31 18.78 -0.58 -3.26
C ASP A 31 17.31 -0.35 -3.65
N ILE A 32 17.06 0.34 -4.76
CA ILE A 32 15.70 0.53 -5.30
C ILE A 32 15.09 -0.81 -5.72
N ARG A 33 15.85 -1.70 -6.38
CA ARG A 33 15.37 -3.06 -6.69
C ARG A 33 14.94 -3.80 -5.43
N ILE A 34 15.77 -3.78 -4.38
CA ILE A 34 15.43 -4.41 -3.08
C ILE A 34 14.15 -3.80 -2.51
N PHE A 35 14.03 -2.48 -2.51
CA PHE A 35 12.80 -1.81 -2.07
C PHE A 35 11.58 -2.31 -2.86
N MET A 36 11.65 -2.33 -4.19
CA MET A 36 10.51 -2.71 -5.03
C MET A 36 10.11 -4.19 -4.86
N GLU A 37 11.08 -5.08 -4.71
CA GLU A 37 10.82 -6.51 -4.45
C GLU A 37 10.07 -6.77 -3.13
N HIS A 38 10.16 -5.84 -2.17
CA HIS A 38 9.38 -5.90 -0.92
C HIS A 38 8.05 -5.16 -1.06
N HIS A 39 8.10 -3.97 -1.66
CA HIS A 39 6.98 -3.04 -1.67
C HIS A 39 5.89 -3.41 -2.67
N VAL A 40 6.19 -4.18 -3.73
CA VAL A 40 5.18 -4.65 -4.69
C VAL A 40 4.02 -5.41 -4.03
N PHE A 41 4.28 -6.13 -2.94
CA PHE A 41 3.25 -6.81 -2.16
C PHE A 41 2.31 -5.83 -1.45
N ALA A 42 2.84 -4.66 -1.05
CA ALA A 42 2.06 -3.58 -0.46
C ALA A 42 1.21 -2.82 -1.49
N VAL A 43 1.69 -2.75 -2.73
CA VAL A 43 0.94 -2.21 -3.88
C VAL A 43 -0.22 -3.15 -4.22
N TRP A 44 0.04 -4.46 -4.26
CA TRP A 44 -0.97 -5.46 -4.54
C TRP A 44 -2.03 -5.59 -3.42
N ASP A 45 -1.62 -5.64 -2.14
CA ASP A 45 -2.56 -5.84 -1.03
C ASP A 45 -3.46 -4.62 -0.76
N PHE A 46 -3.03 -3.43 -1.18
CA PHE A 46 -3.83 -2.21 -1.16
C PHE A 46 -5.15 -2.39 -1.94
N MET A 47 -5.08 -2.99 -3.14
CA MET A 47 -6.28 -3.29 -3.93
C MET A 47 -7.25 -4.18 -3.16
N SER A 48 -6.77 -5.07 -2.27
CA SER A 48 -7.65 -5.91 -1.45
C SER A 48 -8.40 -5.11 -0.38
N LEU A 49 -7.79 -4.07 0.19
CA LEU A 49 -8.49 -3.12 1.08
C LEU A 49 -9.52 -2.32 0.28
N LEU A 50 -9.14 -1.76 -0.88
CA LEU A 50 -10.01 -0.98 -1.73
C LEU A 50 -11.23 -1.79 -2.21
N LYS A 51 -11.03 -3.03 -2.67
CA LYS A 51 -12.11 -3.93 -3.06
C LYS A 51 -13.01 -4.31 -1.89
N SER A 52 -12.47 -4.48 -0.70
CA SER A 52 -13.28 -4.71 0.50
C SER A 52 -14.18 -3.52 0.81
N LEU A 53 -13.66 -2.29 0.67
CA LEU A 53 -14.45 -1.07 0.81
C LEU A 53 -15.46 -0.89 -0.32
N GLN A 54 -15.10 -1.18 -1.57
CA GLN A 54 -16.02 -1.14 -2.71
C GLN A 54 -17.20 -2.07 -2.49
N LYS A 55 -16.96 -3.32 -2.08
CA LYS A 55 -18.02 -4.26 -1.73
C LYS A 55 -18.91 -3.78 -0.59
N ALA A 56 -18.35 -3.09 0.40
CA ALA A 56 -19.08 -2.66 1.59
C ALA A 56 -19.81 -1.31 1.42
N LEU A 57 -19.31 -0.42 0.57
CA LEU A 57 -19.75 0.97 0.44
C LEU A 57 -20.38 1.29 -0.91
N THR A 58 -20.31 0.37 -1.88
CA THR A 58 -20.96 0.48 -3.18
C THR A 58 -21.75 -0.81 -3.50
N CYS A 59 -22.14 -1.01 -4.75
CA CYS A 59 -22.81 -2.23 -5.19
C CYS A 59 -22.04 -2.83 -6.36
N VAL A 60 -21.60 -4.07 -6.18
CA VAL A 60 -20.91 -4.87 -7.21
C VAL A 60 -21.68 -6.16 -7.54
N GLU A 61 -22.92 -6.27 -7.04
CA GLU A 61 -23.78 -7.45 -7.16
C GLU A 61 -24.96 -7.18 -8.10
N VAL A 62 -25.59 -8.25 -8.60
CA VAL A 62 -26.82 -8.20 -9.42
C VAL A 62 -27.97 -8.88 -8.66
N PRO A 63 -29.15 -8.24 -8.51
CA PRO A 63 -29.54 -6.93 -9.06
C PRO A 63 -28.89 -5.75 -8.32
N TRP A 64 -28.70 -4.65 -9.06
CA TRP A 64 -28.09 -3.43 -8.52
C TRP A 64 -29.03 -2.69 -7.55
N VAL A 65 -28.50 -2.35 -6.37
CA VAL A 65 -29.14 -1.53 -5.34
C VAL A 65 -28.09 -0.61 -4.71
N PRO A 66 -28.33 0.71 -4.56
CA PRO A 66 -27.34 1.60 -3.97
C PRO A 66 -27.08 1.29 -2.48
N VAL A 67 -25.80 1.27 -2.09
CA VAL A 67 -25.34 1.03 -0.70
C VAL A 67 -24.71 2.29 -0.12
N GLY A 68 -24.99 2.62 1.15
CA GLY A 68 -24.39 3.77 1.84
C GLY A 68 -24.85 5.13 1.30
N THR A 69 -24.03 6.17 1.44
CA THR A 69 -24.31 7.52 0.95
C THR A 69 -23.74 7.76 -0.45
N PRO A 70 -24.34 8.67 -1.26
CA PRO A 70 -23.82 9.00 -2.59
C PRO A 70 -22.36 9.46 -2.58
N ARG A 71 -21.96 10.20 -1.54
CA ARG A 71 -20.60 10.71 -1.37
C ARG A 71 -19.58 9.58 -1.19
N LEU A 72 -19.84 8.61 -0.31
CA LEU A 72 -18.92 7.47 -0.12
C LEU A 72 -18.84 6.59 -1.37
N ARG A 73 -19.96 6.38 -2.07
CA ARG A 73 -19.95 5.66 -3.36
C ARG A 73 -19.09 6.37 -4.41
N ARG A 74 -19.20 7.70 -4.49
CA ARG A 74 -18.42 8.52 -5.41
C ARG A 74 -16.93 8.37 -5.10
N LEU A 75 -16.53 8.62 -3.85
CA LEU A 75 -15.15 8.49 -3.37
C LEU A 75 -14.54 7.13 -3.75
N ILE A 76 -15.19 6.04 -3.35
CA ILE A 76 -14.63 4.70 -3.57
C ILE A 76 -14.54 4.36 -5.06
N ASN A 77 -15.50 4.80 -5.88
CA ASN A 77 -15.44 4.56 -7.32
C ASN A 77 -14.43 5.46 -8.03
N GLU A 78 -14.14 6.67 -7.52
CA GLU A 78 -13.05 7.53 -8.02
C GLU A 78 -11.69 6.88 -7.75
N ILE A 79 -11.44 6.47 -6.51
CA ILE A 79 -10.21 5.76 -6.16
C ILE A 79 -10.07 4.46 -6.97
N VAL A 80 -11.16 3.72 -7.20
CA VAL A 80 -11.12 2.53 -8.07
C VAL A 80 -10.76 2.89 -9.51
N LEU A 81 -11.28 3.99 -10.04
CA LEU A 81 -10.94 4.44 -11.39
C LEU A 81 -9.44 4.71 -11.51
N GLU A 82 -8.85 5.38 -10.53
CA GLU A 82 -7.42 5.74 -10.54
C GLU A 82 -6.52 4.53 -10.25
N GLU A 83 -6.89 3.65 -9.32
CA GLU A 83 -5.99 2.58 -8.88
C GLU A 83 -6.06 1.33 -9.78
N GLU A 84 -7.27 0.97 -10.23
CA GLU A 84 -7.49 -0.23 -11.04
C GLU A 84 -7.40 0.05 -12.54
N THR A 85 -7.76 1.26 -12.97
CA THR A 85 -7.94 1.59 -14.38
C THR A 85 -7.41 2.99 -14.71
N ASP A 86 -6.27 3.36 -14.13
CA ASP A 86 -5.61 4.63 -14.44
C ASP A 86 -5.33 4.78 -15.94
N GLU A 87 -4.98 5.98 -16.38
CA GLU A 87 -4.49 6.24 -17.72
C GLU A 87 -3.11 6.90 -17.68
N VAL A 88 -2.10 6.19 -18.21
CA VAL A 88 -0.73 6.70 -18.35
C VAL A 88 -0.36 6.76 -19.82
N GLU A 89 0.04 7.94 -20.28
CA GLU A 89 0.37 8.21 -21.69
C GLU A 89 -0.75 7.78 -22.66
N GLY A 90 -2.02 7.90 -22.25
CA GLY A 90 -3.19 7.53 -23.06
C GLY A 90 -3.52 6.04 -23.08
N VAL A 91 -2.88 5.24 -22.21
CA VAL A 91 -3.08 3.78 -22.13
C VAL A 91 -3.64 3.42 -20.75
N PRO A 92 -4.79 2.71 -20.69
CA PRO A 92 -5.32 2.18 -19.44
C PRO A 92 -4.35 1.21 -18.75
N VAL A 93 -4.12 1.40 -17.46
CA VAL A 93 -3.20 0.59 -16.65
C VAL A 93 -3.56 0.71 -15.17
N SER A 94 -3.51 -0.37 -14.41
CA SER A 94 -3.59 -0.28 -12.95
C SER A 94 -2.28 0.23 -12.34
N HIS A 95 -2.34 0.85 -11.17
CA HIS A 95 -1.14 1.23 -10.41
C HIS A 95 -0.25 0.02 -10.10
N TYR A 96 -0.83 -1.16 -9.86
CA TYR A 96 -0.08 -2.41 -9.72
C TYR A 96 0.69 -2.79 -10.99
N GLU A 97 0.03 -2.77 -12.16
CA GLU A 97 0.68 -3.09 -13.44
C GLU A 97 1.78 -2.09 -13.80
N LEU A 98 1.57 -0.81 -13.50
CA LEU A 98 2.57 0.25 -13.68
C LEU A 98 3.80 0.01 -12.79
N TYR A 99 3.59 -0.33 -11.52
CA TYR A 99 4.67 -0.67 -10.60
C TYR A 99 5.45 -1.91 -11.04
N HIS A 100 4.73 -2.96 -11.45
CA HIS A 100 5.32 -4.20 -11.95
C HIS A 100 6.13 -3.99 -13.23
N ARG A 101 5.64 -3.15 -14.15
CA ARG A 101 6.40 -2.74 -15.34
C ARG A 101 7.71 -2.04 -14.95
N ALA A 102 7.65 -1.10 -14.01
CA ALA A 102 8.84 -0.42 -13.51
C ALA A 102 9.85 -1.40 -12.89
N MET A 103 9.39 -2.42 -12.14
CA MET A 103 10.25 -3.49 -11.62
C MET A 103 11.00 -4.22 -12.73
N THR A 104 10.28 -4.58 -13.79
CA THR A 104 10.84 -5.30 -14.95
C THR A 104 11.91 -4.46 -15.66
N GLU A 105 11.64 -3.17 -15.89
CA GLU A 105 12.57 -2.25 -16.55
C GLU A 105 13.87 -2.03 -15.78
N ILE A 106 13.78 -1.94 -14.45
CA ILE A 106 14.99 -1.83 -13.63
C ILE A 106 15.67 -3.17 -13.39
N GLY A 107 15.02 -4.30 -13.66
CA GLY A 107 15.53 -5.65 -13.41
C GLY A 107 15.44 -6.08 -11.94
N ALA A 108 14.39 -5.66 -11.24
CA ALA A 108 14.02 -6.20 -9.93
C ALA A 108 13.40 -7.60 -10.08
N ASP A 109 13.53 -8.46 -9.05
CA ASP A 109 13.00 -9.82 -9.10
C ASP A 109 11.47 -9.85 -8.88
N THR A 110 10.70 -10.05 -9.95
CA THR A 110 9.23 -10.15 -9.91
C THR A 110 8.70 -11.56 -9.63
N ARG A 111 9.54 -12.59 -9.74
CA ARG A 111 9.10 -14.00 -9.67
C ARG A 111 8.28 -14.31 -8.40
N PRO A 112 8.62 -13.80 -7.20
CA PRO A 112 7.82 -14.04 -6.01
C PRO A 112 6.39 -13.48 -6.09
N ILE A 113 6.23 -12.24 -6.55
CA ILE A 113 4.89 -11.64 -6.65
C ILE A 113 4.07 -12.30 -7.78
N ASP A 114 4.71 -12.61 -8.92
CA ASP A 114 4.07 -13.33 -10.03
C ASP A 114 3.56 -14.71 -9.60
N THR A 115 4.38 -15.44 -8.82
CA THR A 115 4.02 -16.74 -8.27
C THR A 115 2.83 -16.62 -7.31
N MET A 116 2.85 -15.60 -6.44
CA MET A 116 1.76 -15.36 -5.49
C MET A 116 0.44 -15.06 -6.20
N ILE A 117 0.43 -14.09 -7.12
CA ILE A 117 -0.79 -13.70 -7.84
C ILE A 117 -1.32 -14.86 -8.67
N GLY A 118 -0.43 -15.60 -9.34
CA GLY A 118 -0.82 -16.81 -10.07
C GLY A 118 -1.47 -17.86 -9.15
N ALA A 119 -0.97 -18.03 -7.92
CA ALA A 119 -1.57 -18.96 -6.96
C ALA A 119 -2.93 -18.48 -6.45
N VAL A 120 -3.06 -17.20 -6.10
CA VAL A 120 -4.35 -16.60 -5.67
C VAL A 120 -5.38 -16.68 -6.80
N ALA A 121 -4.99 -16.42 -8.05
CA ALA A 121 -5.87 -16.54 -9.22
C ALA A 121 -6.38 -17.97 -9.45
N ARG A 122 -5.66 -19.00 -8.97
CA ARG A 122 -6.10 -20.40 -8.98
C ARG A 122 -6.93 -20.79 -7.75
N GLY A 123 -7.26 -19.83 -6.89
CA GLY A 123 -8.08 -20.04 -5.69
C GLY A 123 -7.30 -20.45 -4.44
N MET A 124 -5.96 -20.39 -4.45
CA MET A 124 -5.18 -20.64 -3.23
C MET A 124 -5.43 -19.53 -2.20
N PRO A 125 -5.65 -19.87 -0.91
CA PRO A 125 -5.74 -18.87 0.15
C PRO A 125 -4.50 -17.99 0.21
N VAL A 126 -4.69 -16.69 0.45
CA VAL A 126 -3.59 -15.70 0.42
C VAL A 126 -2.45 -16.05 1.38
N GLY A 127 -2.78 -16.52 2.59
CA GLY A 127 -1.77 -16.95 3.58
C GLY A 127 -0.91 -18.13 3.11
N GLU A 128 -1.47 -19.05 2.33
CA GLU A 128 -0.72 -20.15 1.73
C GLU A 128 0.11 -19.67 0.52
N ALA A 129 -0.47 -18.80 -0.31
CA ALA A 129 0.20 -18.23 -1.48
C ALA A 129 1.43 -17.41 -1.11
N ILE A 130 1.33 -16.52 -0.11
CA ILE A 130 2.45 -15.69 0.35
C ILE A 130 3.54 -16.52 1.05
N SER A 131 3.16 -17.64 1.69
CA SER A 131 4.11 -18.52 2.37
C SER A 131 4.91 -19.38 1.38
N SER A 132 4.37 -19.67 0.20
CA SER A 132 4.97 -20.59 -0.79
C SER A 132 5.64 -19.88 -1.98
N CYS A 133 5.49 -18.55 -2.12
CA CYS A 133 6.01 -17.82 -3.29
C CYS A 133 7.46 -17.32 -3.14
N GLY A 134 8.08 -17.45 -1.96
CA GLY A 134 9.41 -16.90 -1.69
C GLY A 134 9.41 -15.38 -1.48
N ALA A 135 8.30 -14.82 -0.98
CA ALA A 135 8.23 -13.41 -0.60
C ALA A 135 9.29 -13.06 0.48
N PRO A 136 9.79 -11.82 0.50
CA PRO A 136 10.59 -11.35 1.63
C PRO A 136 9.80 -11.43 2.93
N VAL A 137 10.49 -11.71 4.05
CA VAL A 137 9.84 -11.92 5.36
C VAL A 137 9.00 -10.72 5.80
N GLY A 138 9.48 -9.50 5.56
CA GLY A 138 8.76 -8.27 5.89
C GLY A 138 7.52 -8.07 5.04
N ALA A 139 7.57 -8.44 3.75
CA ALA A 139 6.42 -8.37 2.84
C ALA A 139 5.33 -9.36 3.24
N ARG A 140 5.71 -10.59 3.63
CA ARG A 140 4.77 -11.58 4.16
C ARG A 140 4.04 -11.07 5.40
N ALA A 141 4.79 -10.64 6.43
CA ALA A 141 4.20 -10.16 7.67
C ALA A 141 3.25 -8.97 7.45
N PHE A 142 3.59 -8.13 6.47
CA PHE A 142 2.78 -6.98 6.08
C PHE A 142 1.46 -7.38 5.40
N VAL A 143 1.52 -8.29 4.41
CA VAL A 143 0.33 -8.85 3.76
C VAL A 143 -0.55 -9.58 4.76
N ASP A 144 0.04 -10.42 5.62
CA ASP A 144 -0.69 -11.15 6.67
C ASP A 144 -1.47 -10.18 7.57
N LYS A 145 -0.86 -9.04 7.95
CA LYS A 145 -1.54 -8.02 8.74
C LYS A 145 -2.70 -7.37 7.98
N THR A 146 -2.53 -7.07 6.70
CA THR A 146 -3.62 -6.52 5.87
C THR A 146 -4.80 -7.46 5.79
N PHE A 147 -4.56 -8.75 5.53
CA PHE A 147 -5.62 -9.74 5.43
C PHE A 147 -6.24 -10.09 6.79
N GLU A 148 -5.52 -9.97 7.91
CA GLU A 148 -6.11 -10.01 9.26
C GLU A 148 -7.13 -8.87 9.47
N LEU A 149 -6.79 -7.64 9.04
CA LEU A 149 -7.69 -6.49 9.14
C LEU A 149 -8.92 -6.65 8.24
N ILE A 150 -8.75 -7.18 7.02
CA ILE A 150 -9.86 -7.52 6.11
C ILE A 150 -10.74 -8.62 6.72
N ALA A 151 -10.14 -9.68 7.28
CA ALA A 151 -10.85 -10.80 7.88
C ALA A 151 -11.69 -10.41 9.11
N SER A 152 -11.46 -9.23 9.70
CA SER A 152 -12.34 -8.69 10.74
C SER A 152 -13.79 -8.51 10.26
N GLY A 153 -14.01 -8.32 8.96
CA GLY A 153 -15.32 -8.03 8.36
C GLY A 153 -15.91 -6.68 8.75
N LYS A 154 -15.16 -5.84 9.49
CA LYS A 154 -15.64 -4.56 10.02
C LYS A 154 -15.22 -3.42 9.10
N THR A 155 -16.20 -2.79 8.44
CA THR A 155 -15.94 -1.73 7.45
C THR A 155 -15.13 -0.56 8.02
N HIS A 156 -15.38 -0.11 9.26
CA HIS A 156 -14.62 0.97 9.89
C HIS A 156 -13.17 0.59 10.23
N VAL A 157 -12.88 -0.70 10.49
CA VAL A 157 -11.51 -1.21 10.69
C VAL A 157 -10.74 -1.17 9.38
N ILE A 158 -11.36 -1.68 8.31
CA ILE A 158 -10.78 -1.69 6.96
C ILE A 158 -10.57 -0.25 6.46
N ALA A 159 -11.58 0.61 6.63
CA ALA A 159 -11.51 2.03 6.27
C ALA A 159 -10.38 2.73 7.03
N SER A 160 -10.23 2.48 8.33
CA SER A 160 -9.15 3.10 9.09
C SER A 160 -7.75 2.63 8.67
N ALA A 161 -7.61 1.36 8.29
CA ALA A 161 -6.36 0.82 7.75
C ALA A 161 -6.04 1.40 6.37
N PHE A 162 -7.06 1.59 5.53
CA PHE A 162 -6.96 2.25 4.23
C PHE A 162 -6.52 3.72 4.42
N THR A 163 -7.28 4.52 5.17
CA THR A 163 -7.05 5.97 5.35
C THR A 163 -5.67 6.30 5.93
N PHE A 164 -5.26 5.66 7.02
CA PHE A 164 -4.03 6.06 7.72
C PHE A 164 -2.85 5.14 7.41
N GLY A 165 -3.14 3.90 7.04
CA GLY A 165 -2.10 2.94 6.76
C GLY A 165 -1.58 3.05 5.34
N ARG A 166 -2.39 3.54 4.38
CA ARG A 166 -2.14 3.38 2.94
C ARG A 166 -2.25 4.64 2.11
N GLU A 167 -3.18 5.52 2.46
CA GLU A 167 -3.43 6.80 1.77
C GLU A 167 -2.52 7.96 2.21
N GLU A 168 -1.68 7.77 3.25
CA GLU A 168 -0.75 8.83 3.64
C GLU A 168 0.38 8.98 2.59
N PRO A 169 0.70 10.24 2.19
CA PRO A 169 1.63 10.58 1.11
C PRO A 169 2.92 9.77 1.10
N ILE A 170 3.38 9.42 -0.10
CA ILE A 170 4.79 9.07 -0.29
C ILE A 170 5.58 10.37 -0.11
N PRO A 171 6.41 10.51 0.94
CA PRO A 171 6.98 11.82 1.23
C PRO A 171 7.84 12.35 0.08
N ASP A 172 7.83 13.67 -0.14
CA ASP A 172 8.66 14.40 -1.12
C ASP A 172 10.14 13.96 -1.14
N MET A 173 10.63 13.48 0.01
CA MET A 173 11.97 12.91 0.14
C MET A 173 12.20 11.71 -0.77
N PHE A 174 11.22 10.81 -0.92
CA PHE A 174 11.31 9.64 -1.79
C PHE A 174 11.42 10.05 -3.26
N ARG A 175 10.65 11.07 -3.69
CA ARG A 175 10.77 11.65 -5.04
C ARG A 175 12.15 12.29 -5.25
N THR A 176 12.64 13.08 -4.30
CA THR A 176 13.95 13.73 -4.40
C THR A 176 15.07 12.71 -4.55
N LEU A 177 14.97 11.60 -3.83
CA LEU A 177 15.91 10.48 -3.89
C LEU A 177 15.90 9.82 -5.27
N VAL A 178 14.71 9.42 -5.75
CA VAL A 178 14.57 8.72 -7.03
C VAL A 178 14.92 9.65 -8.21
N GLY A 179 14.53 10.92 -8.16
CA GLY A 179 14.91 11.92 -9.17
C GLY A 179 16.42 12.18 -9.23
N SER A 180 17.12 12.09 -8.10
CA SER A 180 18.58 12.16 -8.06
C SER A 180 19.22 10.94 -8.71
N LEU A 181 18.69 9.75 -8.46
CA LEU A 181 19.14 8.50 -9.10
C LEU A 181 18.85 8.49 -10.60
N GLN A 182 17.72 9.03 -11.06
CA GLN A 182 17.42 9.14 -12.49
C GLN A 182 18.46 9.98 -13.23
N LYS A 183 18.87 11.12 -12.66
CA LYS A 183 19.93 11.95 -13.26
C LYS A 183 21.26 11.20 -13.40
N GLN A 184 21.52 10.22 -12.55
CA GLN A 184 22.73 9.41 -12.57
C GLN A 184 22.63 8.18 -13.49
N HIS A 185 21.42 7.62 -13.68
CA HIS A 185 21.20 6.34 -14.34
C HIS A 185 20.30 6.39 -15.59
N GLY A 186 19.92 7.58 -16.04
CA GLY A 186 19.13 7.81 -17.24
C GLY A 186 17.68 7.33 -17.12
N ASP A 187 17.11 6.89 -18.24
CA ASP A 187 15.68 6.58 -18.37
C ASP A 187 15.23 5.31 -17.64
N ARG A 188 16.15 4.56 -17.01
CA ARG A 188 15.82 3.29 -16.32
C ARG A 188 14.78 3.44 -15.21
N LEU A 189 14.68 4.62 -14.61
CA LEU A 189 13.72 4.90 -13.53
C LEU A 189 12.49 5.67 -14.00
N LYS A 190 12.33 5.93 -15.32
CA LYS A 190 11.26 6.80 -15.84
C LYS A 190 9.88 6.30 -15.41
N THR A 191 9.55 5.03 -15.65
CA THR A 191 8.23 4.46 -15.31
C THR A 191 7.99 4.45 -13.80
N PHE A 192 9.03 4.21 -13.00
CA PHE A 192 8.89 4.28 -11.54
C PHE A 192 8.60 5.71 -11.07
N ILE A 193 9.23 6.71 -11.67
CA ILE A 193 8.95 8.11 -11.38
C ILE A 193 7.54 8.48 -11.83
N THR A 194 7.11 8.02 -13.00
CA THR A 194 5.72 8.18 -13.43
C THR A 194 4.75 7.60 -12.39
N TYR A 195 5.00 6.39 -11.89
CA TYR A 195 4.19 5.80 -10.81
C TYR A 195 4.14 6.70 -9.55
N LEU A 196 5.28 7.21 -9.09
CA LEU A 196 5.34 8.12 -7.94
C LEU A 196 4.61 9.45 -8.20
N ASP A 197 4.70 9.97 -9.43
CA ASP A 197 4.04 11.22 -9.83
C ASP A 197 2.51 11.09 -9.83
N ARG A 198 1.98 9.91 -10.20
CA ARG A 198 0.54 9.64 -10.14
C ARG A 198 0.00 9.69 -8.70
N HIS A 199 0.73 9.15 -7.72
CA HIS A 199 0.33 9.13 -6.31
C HIS A 199 0.38 10.50 -5.62
N ILE A 200 1.07 11.49 -6.21
CA ILE A 200 1.10 12.88 -5.71
C ILE A 200 0.04 13.73 -6.44
N GLY A 201 -0.04 13.57 -7.76
CA GLY A 201 -0.84 14.44 -8.64
C GLY A 201 -2.32 14.09 -8.75
N LEU A 202 -2.73 12.86 -8.40
CA LEU A 202 -4.13 12.43 -8.45
C LEU A 202 -4.80 12.39 -7.07
N ASP A 203 -4.06 12.01 -6.01
CA ASP A 203 -4.70 11.51 -4.78
C ASP A 203 -4.68 12.47 -3.57
N GLU A 204 -3.60 13.23 -3.37
CA GLU A 204 -3.30 13.78 -2.04
C GLU A 204 -4.26 14.89 -1.58
N ASP A 205 -4.68 15.78 -2.47
CA ASP A 205 -5.52 16.94 -2.11
C ASP A 205 -7.01 16.61 -2.04
N HIS A 206 -7.46 15.53 -2.69
CA HIS A 206 -8.89 15.16 -2.78
C HIS A 206 -9.25 13.94 -1.93
N HIS A 207 -8.52 12.83 -2.06
CA HIS A 207 -8.91 11.56 -1.45
C HIS A 207 -8.56 11.48 0.03
N ALA A 208 -7.44 12.06 0.46
CA ALA A 208 -7.05 12.00 1.87
C ALA A 208 -8.08 12.66 2.80
N PRO A 209 -8.57 13.89 2.55
CA PRO A 209 -9.65 14.48 3.35
C PRO A 209 -10.95 13.67 3.30
N MET A 210 -11.31 13.14 2.13
CA MET A 210 -12.53 12.36 1.95
C MET A 210 -12.46 10.99 2.62
N ALA A 211 -11.29 10.37 2.69
CA ALA A 211 -11.06 9.11 3.41
C ALA A 211 -11.19 9.31 4.93
N VAL A 212 -10.75 10.47 5.44
CA VAL A 212 -10.97 10.87 6.85
C VAL A 212 -12.46 11.11 7.13
N GLU A 213 -13.18 11.76 6.22
CA GLU A 213 -14.64 11.92 6.32
C GLU A 213 -15.38 10.59 6.27
N MET A 214 -14.96 9.67 5.40
CA MET A 214 -15.50 8.31 5.31
C MET A 214 -15.39 7.60 6.65
N LEU A 215 -14.21 7.62 7.27
CA LEU A 215 -14.03 6.99 8.57
C LEU A 215 -14.92 7.63 9.64
N ALA A 216 -15.04 8.96 9.64
CA ALA A 216 -15.90 9.68 10.58
C ALA A 216 -17.38 9.29 10.40
N GLU A 217 -17.84 9.12 9.17
CA GLU A 217 -19.20 8.67 8.86
C GLU A 217 -19.45 7.23 9.34
N LEU A 218 -18.48 6.32 9.11
CA LEU A 218 -18.58 4.91 9.50
C LEU A 218 -18.57 4.69 11.02
N CYS A 219 -17.76 5.47 11.73
CA CYS A 219 -17.67 5.42 13.20
C CYS A 219 -18.83 6.19 13.88
N GLY A 220 -19.28 7.31 13.31
CA GLY A 220 -20.34 8.13 13.90
C GLY A 220 -20.04 8.52 15.35
N SER A 221 -21.01 8.30 16.24
CA SER A 221 -20.89 8.52 17.69
C SER A 221 -20.52 7.27 18.49
N ASP A 222 -20.07 6.20 17.83
CA ASP A 222 -19.78 4.91 18.46
C ASP A 222 -18.32 4.84 18.93
N ASP A 223 -18.11 4.90 20.24
CA ASP A 223 -16.78 4.88 20.86
C ASP A 223 -16.06 3.53 20.66
N GLU A 224 -16.79 2.42 20.53
CA GLU A 224 -16.19 1.11 20.25
C GLU A 224 -15.59 1.11 18.85
N LYS A 225 -16.33 1.60 17.85
CA LYS A 225 -15.83 1.75 16.48
C LYS A 225 -14.61 2.66 16.40
N TRP A 226 -14.63 3.79 17.10
CA TRP A 226 -13.46 4.67 17.17
C TRP A 226 -12.25 3.98 17.82
N GLY A 227 -12.47 3.19 18.88
CA GLY A 227 -11.43 2.40 19.52
C GLY A 227 -10.83 1.34 18.58
N GLU A 228 -11.68 0.66 17.81
CA GLU A 228 -11.29 -0.33 16.80
C GLU A 228 -10.53 0.28 15.63
N ALA A 229 -11.06 1.36 15.06
CA ALA A 229 -10.40 2.13 14.01
C ALA A 229 -9.01 2.59 14.46
N THR A 230 -8.89 3.13 15.68
CA THR A 230 -7.60 3.56 16.21
C THR A 230 -6.59 2.41 16.29
N ARG A 231 -7.02 1.22 16.76
CA ARG A 231 -6.14 0.03 16.79
C ARG A 231 -5.73 -0.41 15.39
N ALA A 232 -6.66 -0.38 14.43
CA ALA A 232 -6.41 -0.73 13.04
C ALA A 232 -5.38 0.22 12.38
N ALA A 233 -5.53 1.52 12.57
CA ALA A 233 -4.59 2.52 12.06
C ALA A 233 -3.17 2.33 12.65
N ILE A 234 -3.07 2.14 13.97
CA ILE A 234 -1.78 1.86 14.62
C ILE A 234 -1.16 0.57 14.07
N ALA A 235 -1.95 -0.48 13.91
CA ALA A 235 -1.47 -1.76 13.38
C ALA A 235 -0.96 -1.61 11.93
N ALA A 236 -1.68 -0.87 11.08
CA ALA A 236 -1.29 -0.62 9.69
C ALA A 236 0.01 0.21 9.59
N LEU A 237 0.12 1.30 10.36
CA LEU A 237 1.35 2.12 10.41
C LEU A 237 2.54 1.33 10.96
N THR A 238 2.31 0.51 12.00
CA THR A 238 3.36 -0.35 12.58
C THR A 238 3.84 -1.37 11.56
N ALA A 239 2.92 -2.03 10.85
CA ALA A 239 3.27 -2.98 9.80
C ALA A 239 4.10 -2.30 8.69
N ARG A 240 3.73 -1.08 8.28
CA ARG A 240 4.47 -0.30 7.28
C ARG A 240 5.88 0.05 7.74
N HIS A 241 6.02 0.51 8.98
CA HIS A 241 7.32 0.76 9.60
C HIS A 241 8.19 -0.51 9.59
N SER A 242 7.62 -1.66 9.98
CA SER A 242 8.32 -2.95 9.98
C SER A 242 8.73 -3.41 8.58
N LEU A 243 7.87 -3.24 7.57
CA LEU A 243 8.19 -3.52 6.18
C LEU A 243 9.41 -2.72 5.72
N TRP A 244 9.40 -1.41 5.94
CA TRP A 244 10.51 -0.54 5.56
C TRP A 244 11.78 -0.78 6.38
N SER A 245 11.66 -1.09 7.66
CA SER A 245 12.80 -1.50 8.49
C SER A 245 13.45 -2.77 7.92
N THR A 246 12.64 -3.73 7.46
CA THR A 246 13.14 -4.94 6.80
C THR A 246 13.89 -4.61 5.51
N VAL A 247 13.35 -3.70 4.68
CA VAL A 247 14.04 -3.23 3.46
C VAL A 247 15.41 -2.63 3.80
N VAL A 248 15.49 -1.77 4.82
CA VAL A 248 16.77 -1.16 5.24
C VAL A 248 17.76 -2.23 5.69
N SER A 249 17.32 -3.24 6.45
CA SER A 249 18.17 -4.36 6.84
C SER A 249 18.66 -5.16 5.63
N GLU A 250 17.78 -5.50 4.68
CA GLU A 250 18.13 -6.24 3.47
C GLU A 250 19.11 -5.48 2.57
N VAL A 251 18.93 -4.15 2.43
CA VAL A 251 19.90 -3.28 1.74
C VAL A 251 21.27 -3.34 2.42
N SER A 252 21.32 -3.23 3.75
CA SER A 252 22.58 -3.32 4.49
C SER A 252 23.25 -4.69 4.33
N LEU A 253 22.49 -5.78 4.37
CA LEU A 253 22.99 -7.14 4.21
C LEU A 253 23.53 -7.38 2.79
N ALA A 254 22.80 -6.91 1.78
CA ALA A 254 23.22 -7.02 0.38
C ALA A 254 24.56 -6.32 0.12
N ARG A 255 24.75 -5.12 0.71
CA ARG A 255 26.02 -4.38 0.64
C ARG A 255 27.18 -5.12 1.32
N MET A 256 26.89 -5.96 2.31
CA MET A 256 27.86 -6.85 2.96
C MET A 256 28.09 -8.18 2.19
N GLY A 257 27.42 -8.38 1.05
CA GLY A 257 27.49 -9.63 0.28
C GLY A 257 26.70 -10.79 0.89
N ILE A 258 25.79 -10.51 1.83
CA ILE A 258 24.96 -11.52 2.48
C ILE A 258 23.69 -11.75 1.63
N PRO A 259 23.31 -13.02 1.34
CA PRO A 259 22.10 -13.33 0.58
C PRO A 259 20.81 -12.86 1.25
N LYS A 260 19.76 -12.63 0.44
CA LYS A 260 18.44 -12.15 0.88
C LYS A 260 17.74 -13.11 1.84
N LEU A 261 17.10 -12.60 2.89
CA LEU A 261 16.25 -13.41 3.79
C LEU A 261 14.89 -13.67 3.13
N ARG A 262 14.68 -14.91 2.68
CA ARG A 262 13.40 -15.36 2.11
C ARG A 262 12.59 -16.10 3.16
N ALA A 263 11.27 -15.91 3.18
CA ALA A 263 10.41 -16.78 3.96
C ALA A 263 10.47 -18.20 3.38
N THR A 264 10.91 -19.17 4.18
CA THR A 264 10.74 -20.60 3.85
C THR A 264 9.33 -21.01 4.22
N GLY A 265 8.66 -21.73 3.31
CA GLY A 265 7.35 -22.34 3.55
C GLY A 265 7.37 -23.36 4.69
#